data_AF-A0A7S4HNL5-F1
#
_entry.id   AF-A0A7S4HNL5-F1
#
_cell.length_a   1.000
_cell.length_b   1.000
_cell.length_c   1.000
_cell.angle_alpha   90.00
_cell.angle_beta   90.00
_cell.angle_gamma   90.00
#
_symmetry.space_group_name_H-M   'P 1'
#
loop_
_entity.id
_entity.type
_entity.pdbx_description
1 polymer ?
#
loop_
_entity_poly.entity_id
_entity_poly.type
_entity_poly.pdbx_seq_one_letter_code
_entity_poly.pdbx_strand_id
1 'polypeptide(L)'
;ALQPGNQPEVARFNLLNSPQQKPEVVVTLRGSYAKATDFQVGTWYRFPMLVASSLKLQPNFLNPQNGKSLVIEFTIPKDCMNAGYIEGLSWFAGEEEYLLPPYTAAHCTAITNHHTATGTYPKVQFLVAKDNVAVEQEFESQGATTADSAPRAYTSRNSQRLRMPTAAMYKLCN
;
A
#
# COMPACT_ATOMS: atom_id res chain seq x y z
N ALA A 1 -44.38 -53.15 16.25
CA ALA A 1 -44.60 -51.70 16.43
C ALA A 1 -43.24 -51.01 16.40
N LEU A 2 -42.91 -50.38 15.27
CA LEU A 2 -41.64 -49.68 15.06
C LEU A 2 -41.84 -48.22 15.49
N GLN A 3 -41.07 -47.75 16.46
CA GLN A 3 -41.03 -46.33 16.82
C GLN A 3 -40.04 -45.58 15.91
N PRO A 4 -40.39 -44.38 15.42
CA PRO A 4 -39.57 -43.64 14.48
C PRO A 4 -38.36 -42.97 15.15
N GLY A 5 -37.23 -43.02 14.45
CA GLY A 5 -35.93 -42.53 14.92
C GLY A 5 -35.84 -41.01 15.04
N ASN A 6 -35.13 -40.59 16.08
CA ASN A 6 -34.64 -39.22 16.29
C ASN A 6 -33.69 -38.83 15.17
N GLN A 7 -34.00 -37.73 14.48
CA GLN A 7 -33.05 -37.08 13.56
C GLN A 7 -31.95 -36.36 14.36
N PRO A 8 -30.70 -36.35 13.86
CA PRO A 8 -29.64 -35.56 14.46
C PRO A 8 -29.90 -34.07 14.19
N GLU A 9 -30.00 -33.31 15.27
CA GLU A 9 -30.04 -31.86 15.29
C GLU A 9 -28.80 -31.30 14.59
N VAL A 10 -29.00 -30.74 13.41
CA VAL A 10 -27.94 -30.11 12.62
C VAL A 10 -27.44 -28.91 13.40
N ALA A 11 -26.23 -29.02 13.95
CA ALA A 11 -25.54 -27.96 14.67
C ALA A 11 -25.49 -26.71 13.77
N ARG A 12 -26.37 -25.74 14.06
CA ARG A 12 -26.35 -24.43 13.43
C ARG A 12 -25.08 -23.73 13.86
N PHE A 13 -24.19 -23.53 12.90
CA PHE A 13 -22.99 -22.71 13.00
C PHE A 13 -23.40 -21.28 13.37
N ASN A 14 -23.37 -20.95 14.66
CA ASN A 14 -23.50 -19.58 15.15
C ASN A 14 -22.18 -18.84 14.87
N LEU A 15 -22.08 -18.27 13.67
CA LEU A 15 -20.93 -17.50 13.17
C LEU A 15 -21.15 -15.99 13.33
N LEU A 16 -21.81 -15.55 14.41
CA LEU A 16 -22.07 -14.14 14.66
C LEU A 16 -21.90 -13.82 16.15
N ASN A 17 -21.12 -12.76 16.42
CA ASN A 17 -20.78 -12.17 17.71
C ASN A 17 -19.53 -12.72 18.40
N SER A 18 -18.39 -12.68 17.71
CA SER A 18 -17.15 -12.33 18.42
C SER A 18 -17.20 -10.83 18.72
N PRO A 19 -16.99 -10.37 19.96
CA PRO A 19 -16.86 -8.94 20.23
C PRO A 19 -15.73 -8.40 19.35
N GLN A 20 -16.03 -7.43 18.49
CA GLN A 20 -15.04 -6.76 17.65
C GLN A 20 -13.99 -6.11 18.56
N GLN A 21 -12.91 -6.84 18.82
CA GLN A 21 -11.71 -6.31 19.45
C GLN A 21 -11.22 -5.21 18.51
N LYS A 22 -11.45 -3.95 18.90
CA LYS A 22 -10.97 -2.78 18.17
C LYS A 22 -9.48 -2.99 17.91
N PRO A 23 -9.02 -3.09 16.66
CA PRO A 23 -7.61 -3.28 16.40
C PRO A 23 -6.88 -2.07 16.98
N GLU A 24 -5.87 -2.32 17.81
CA GLU A 24 -4.94 -1.32 18.32
C GLU A 24 -4.07 -0.91 17.14
N VAL A 25 -4.58 0.03 16.34
CA VAL A 25 -3.93 0.49 15.11
C VAL A 25 -2.99 1.66 15.41
N VAL A 26 -1.90 1.73 14.66
CA VAL A 26 -1.01 2.89 14.62
C VAL A 26 -1.30 3.67 13.34
N VAL A 27 -1.50 4.98 13.45
CA VAL A 27 -1.70 5.85 12.28
C VAL A 27 -0.44 6.69 12.10
N THR A 28 0.12 6.65 10.91
CA THR A 28 1.31 7.44 10.55
C THR A 28 1.06 8.23 9.27
N LEU A 29 1.78 9.33 9.10
CA LEU A 29 1.56 10.31 8.04
C LEU A 29 2.88 10.61 7.34
N ARG A 30 2.81 10.88 6.04
CA ARG A 30 3.93 11.44 5.26
C ARG A 30 3.45 12.42 4.21
N GLY A 31 4.26 13.45 3.95
CA GLY A 31 4.09 14.29 2.77
C GLY A 31 4.66 13.60 1.51
N SER A 32 3.97 13.73 0.39
CA SER A 32 4.31 13.13 -0.90
C SER A 32 4.23 14.12 -2.07
N TYR A 33 5.00 13.84 -3.12
CA TYR A 33 4.95 14.53 -4.41
C TYR A 33 3.90 13.93 -5.37
N ALA A 34 3.34 12.77 -5.03
CA ALA A 34 2.29 12.13 -5.81
C ALA A 34 1.01 12.97 -5.82
N LYS A 35 0.14 12.75 -6.81
CA LYS A 35 -1.17 13.39 -6.91
C LYS A 35 -2.24 12.45 -6.40
N ALA A 36 -3.31 12.99 -5.82
CA ALA A 36 -4.45 12.18 -5.39
C ALA A 36 -5.07 11.35 -6.53
N THR A 37 -5.01 11.86 -7.76
CA THR A 37 -5.50 11.20 -8.98
C THR A 37 -4.71 9.95 -9.37
N ASP A 38 -3.52 9.76 -8.79
CA ASP A 38 -2.70 8.57 -9.03
C ASP A 38 -3.23 7.36 -8.23
N PHE A 39 -4.23 7.59 -7.36
CA PHE A 39 -4.78 6.59 -6.44
C PHE A 39 -6.26 6.33 -6.69
N GLN A 40 -6.67 5.08 -6.49
CA GLN A 40 -8.04 4.61 -6.62
C GLN A 40 -8.45 3.88 -5.34
N VAL A 41 -9.56 4.30 -4.75
CA VAL A 41 -10.15 3.65 -3.56
C VAL A 41 -10.50 2.20 -3.90
N GLY A 42 -10.25 1.29 -2.96
CA GLY A 42 -10.48 -0.15 -3.12
C GLY A 42 -9.31 -0.90 -3.77
N THR A 43 -8.27 -0.19 -4.24
CA THR A 43 -7.14 -0.81 -4.94
C THR A 43 -5.96 -1.07 -4.00
N TRP A 44 -5.28 -2.20 -4.22
CA TRP A 44 -4.01 -2.53 -3.56
C TRP A 44 -2.82 -1.92 -4.29
N TYR A 45 -1.90 -1.33 -3.52
CA TYR A 45 -0.67 -0.73 -4.01
C TYR A 45 0.54 -1.41 -3.36
N ARG A 46 1.64 -1.49 -4.10
CA ARG A 46 2.96 -1.86 -3.54
C ARG A 46 3.89 -0.67 -3.56
N PHE A 47 4.53 -0.42 -2.42
CA PHE A 47 5.53 0.62 -2.30
C PHE A 47 6.91 0.04 -2.60
N PRO A 48 7.52 0.31 -3.77
CA PRO A 48 8.74 -0.40 -4.19
C PRO A 48 9.99 -0.01 -3.40
N MET A 49 9.94 1.06 -2.62
CA MET A 49 11.04 1.57 -1.81
C MET A 49 10.62 1.62 -0.35
N LEU A 50 11.60 1.81 0.53
CA LEU A 50 11.35 2.14 1.93
C LEU A 50 10.40 3.33 2.05
N VAL A 51 9.43 3.24 2.96
CA VAL A 51 8.49 4.31 3.24
C VAL A 51 8.66 4.76 4.68
N ALA A 52 9.25 5.94 4.82
CA ALA A 52 9.27 6.70 6.06
C ALA A 52 7.93 7.43 6.26
N SER A 53 7.33 7.25 7.42
CA SER A 53 6.16 7.99 7.91
C SER A 53 6.32 8.30 9.39
N SER A 54 5.57 9.26 9.91
CA SER A 54 5.69 9.71 11.29
C SER A 54 4.34 9.68 12.00
N LEU A 55 4.34 9.47 13.32
CA LEU A 55 3.16 9.68 14.17
C LEU A 55 2.69 11.15 14.17
N LYS A 56 3.62 12.08 13.91
CA LYS A 56 3.37 13.51 13.85
C LYS A 56 3.53 14.00 12.42
N LEU A 57 2.51 14.69 11.92
CA LEU A 57 2.70 15.46 10.70
C LEU A 57 3.55 16.69 11.04
N GLN A 58 4.86 16.57 10.90
CA GLN A 58 5.75 17.71 11.09
C GLN A 58 5.38 18.84 10.11
N PRO A 59 5.39 20.11 10.54
CA PRO A 59 5.02 21.25 9.70
C PRO A 59 5.77 21.30 8.35
N ASN A 60 7.01 20.79 8.35
CA ASN A 60 7.89 20.78 7.17
C ASN A 60 7.46 19.76 6.11
N PHE A 61 6.64 18.74 6.45
CA PHE A 61 6.19 17.74 5.48
C PHE A 61 5.23 18.28 4.44
N LEU A 62 4.50 19.36 4.76
CA LEU A 62 3.51 19.99 3.88
C LEU A 62 3.87 21.42 3.49
N ASN A 63 5.12 21.82 3.72
CA ASN A 63 5.60 23.12 3.26
C ASN A 63 5.44 23.20 1.73
N PRO A 64 4.62 24.14 1.20
CA PRO A 64 4.42 24.31 -0.24
C PRO A 64 5.72 24.55 -1.01
N GLN A 65 6.73 25.13 -0.35
CA GLN A 65 8.05 25.35 -0.93
C GLN A 65 8.79 24.05 -1.25
N ASN A 66 8.46 22.96 -0.55
CA ASN A 66 9.05 21.65 -0.77
C ASN A 66 8.38 20.89 -1.92
N GLY A 67 7.34 21.43 -2.57
CA GLY A 67 6.65 20.81 -3.71
C GLY A 67 5.78 19.60 -3.38
N LYS A 68 5.67 19.22 -2.10
CA LYS A 68 4.79 18.13 -1.64
C LYS A 68 3.35 18.62 -1.63
N SER A 69 2.47 17.89 -2.31
CA SER A 69 1.09 18.29 -2.58
C SER A 69 0.06 17.33 -2.00
N LEU A 70 0.50 16.22 -1.41
CA LEU A 70 -0.36 15.15 -0.91
C LEU A 70 0.07 14.67 0.48
N VAL A 71 -0.91 14.41 1.34
CA VAL A 71 -0.72 13.64 2.57
C VAL A 71 -1.02 12.18 2.28
N ILE A 72 -0.11 11.29 2.65
CA ILE A 72 -0.38 9.84 2.68
C ILE A 72 -0.48 9.43 4.14
N GLU A 73 -1.57 8.79 4.50
CA GLU A 73 -1.85 8.25 5.83
C GLU A 73 -1.81 6.74 5.78
N PHE A 74 -1.02 6.11 6.63
CA PHE A 74 -0.96 4.66 6.79
C PHE A 74 -1.58 4.27 8.12
N THR A 75 -2.61 3.44 8.05
CA THR A 75 -3.14 2.67 9.18
C THR A 75 -2.39 1.35 9.22
N ILE A 76 -1.59 1.17 10.26
CA ILE A 76 -0.76 0.00 10.50
C ILE A 76 -1.48 -0.87 11.55
N PRO A 77 -1.89 -2.10 11.21
CA PRO A 77 -2.50 -3.02 12.17
C PRO A 77 -1.56 -3.35 13.33
N LYS A 78 -2.12 -3.68 14.49
CA LYS A 78 -1.35 -4.26 15.60
C LYS A 78 -0.56 -5.48 15.12
N ASP A 79 0.67 -5.60 15.59
CA ASP A 79 1.58 -6.71 15.26
C ASP A 79 1.83 -6.85 13.74
N CYS A 80 1.77 -5.74 12.99
CA CYS A 80 2.12 -5.72 11.58
C CYS A 80 3.62 -5.97 11.42
N MET A 81 3.99 -6.95 10.59
CA MET A 81 5.40 -7.28 10.32
C MET A 81 6.02 -6.35 9.27
N ASN A 82 5.20 -5.58 8.57
CA ASN A 82 5.59 -4.65 7.51
C ASN A 82 5.76 -3.20 8.02
N ALA A 83 6.01 -3.00 9.30
CA ALA A 83 6.30 -1.68 9.86
C ALA A 83 7.14 -1.79 11.13
N GLY A 84 8.12 -0.91 11.29
CA GLY A 84 8.93 -0.82 12.50
C GLY A 84 9.07 0.62 12.97
N TYR A 85 8.94 0.84 14.27
CA TYR A 85 9.28 2.12 14.91
C TYR A 85 10.79 2.23 15.05
N ILE A 86 11.39 3.31 14.55
CA ILE A 86 12.86 3.43 14.43
C ILE A 86 13.46 4.63 15.16
N GLU A 87 12.70 5.33 16.01
CA GLU A 87 13.18 6.51 16.75
C GLU A 87 14.50 6.28 17.49
N GLY A 88 14.65 5.13 18.16
CA GLY A 88 15.88 4.80 18.91
C GLY A 88 17.11 4.51 18.01
N LEU A 89 16.91 4.41 16.70
CA LEU A 89 17.94 4.13 15.69
C LEU A 89 18.11 5.30 14.70
N SER A 90 17.14 6.22 14.64
CA SER A 90 17.14 7.33 13.68
C SER A 90 18.11 8.42 14.11
N TRP A 91 18.83 9.01 13.15
CA TRP A 91 19.59 10.24 13.37
C TRP A 91 18.69 11.46 13.59
N PHE A 92 17.42 11.37 13.20
CA PHE A 92 16.44 12.45 13.29
C PHE A 92 15.56 12.27 14.53
N ALA A 93 16.12 12.61 15.70
CA ALA A 93 15.38 12.52 16.95
C ALA A 93 14.16 13.45 16.97
N GLY A 94 13.06 12.97 17.56
CA GLY A 94 11.78 13.64 17.69
C GLY A 94 10.85 13.49 16.48
N GLU A 95 11.26 12.76 15.44
CA GLU A 95 10.43 12.50 14.28
C GLU A 95 9.39 11.40 14.51
N GLU A 96 9.52 10.57 15.55
CA GLU A 96 8.59 9.48 15.86
C GLU A 96 8.32 8.60 14.62
N GLU A 97 9.41 8.22 13.98
CA GLU A 97 9.41 7.63 12.64
C GLU A 97 9.06 6.14 12.67
N TYR A 98 8.16 5.76 11.76
CA TYR A 98 7.90 4.40 11.33
C TYR A 98 8.45 4.18 9.93
N LEU A 99 9.04 3.02 9.73
CA LEU A 99 9.60 2.60 8.44
C LEU A 99 8.87 1.35 7.96
N LEU A 100 8.29 1.42 6.75
CA LEU A 100 7.75 0.26 6.06
C LEU A 100 8.83 -0.25 5.08
N PRO A 101 9.09 -1.57 5.04
CA PRO A 101 10.07 -2.16 4.13
C PRO A 101 9.64 -2.03 2.66
N PRO A 102 10.58 -2.21 1.70
CA PRO A 102 10.25 -2.25 0.29
C PRO A 102 9.21 -3.33 -0.02
N TYR A 103 8.42 -3.09 -1.05
CA TYR A 103 7.31 -3.92 -1.53
C TYR A 103 6.16 -4.14 -0.54
N THR A 104 6.08 -3.37 0.54
CA THR A 104 4.92 -3.39 1.43
C THR A 104 3.63 -3.14 0.65
N ALA A 105 2.67 -4.06 0.81
CA ALA A 105 1.35 -3.91 0.23
C ALA A 105 0.45 -3.06 1.14
N ALA A 106 -0.32 -2.16 0.55
CA ALA A 106 -1.33 -1.40 1.29
C ALA A 106 -2.57 -1.16 0.43
N HIS A 107 -3.74 -1.25 1.08
CA HIS A 107 -5.05 -1.07 0.45
C HIS A 107 -5.50 0.38 0.57
N CYS A 108 -5.81 1.03 -0.55
CA CYS A 108 -6.33 2.40 -0.54
C CYS A 108 -7.77 2.39 -0.04
N THR A 109 -8.01 2.86 1.19
CA THR A 109 -9.32 2.80 1.84
C THR A 109 -10.17 4.03 1.59
N ALA A 110 -9.53 5.19 1.41
CA ALA A 110 -10.24 6.45 1.18
C ALA A 110 -9.32 7.54 0.61
N ILE A 111 -9.94 8.49 -0.10
CA ILE A 111 -9.32 9.75 -0.53
C ILE A 111 -10.16 10.87 0.07
N THR A 112 -9.54 11.68 0.93
CA THR A 112 -10.19 12.75 1.70
C THR A 112 -9.34 14.01 1.66
N ASN A 113 -9.70 15.02 2.46
CA ASN A 113 -8.89 16.22 2.65
C ASN A 113 -8.29 16.21 4.06
N HIS A 114 -7.05 16.70 4.17
CA HIS A 114 -6.37 16.99 5.42
C HIS A 114 -6.29 18.50 5.61
N HIS A 115 -6.85 18.98 6.72
CA HIS A 115 -6.88 20.40 7.05
C HIS A 115 -5.76 20.73 8.04
N THR A 116 -4.97 21.74 7.71
CA THR A 116 -3.91 22.28 8.56
C THR A 116 -4.14 23.77 8.77
N ALA A 117 -3.39 24.40 9.67
CA ALA A 117 -3.40 25.85 9.83
C ALA A 117 -2.98 26.59 8.54
N THR A 118 -2.16 25.98 7.68
CA THR A 118 -1.59 26.60 6.49
C THR A 118 -2.38 26.33 5.22
N GLY A 119 -3.37 25.43 5.25
CA GLY A 119 -4.16 25.09 4.08
C GLY A 119 -4.82 23.72 4.15
N THR A 120 -5.51 23.38 3.06
CA THR A 120 -6.14 22.08 2.87
C THR A 120 -5.40 21.31 1.79
N TYR A 121 -5.03 20.07 2.10
CA TYR A 121 -4.28 19.19 1.21
C TYR A 121 -5.10 17.93 0.94
N PRO A 122 -5.05 17.35 -0.27
CA PRO A 122 -5.60 16.02 -0.46
C PRO A 122 -4.87 15.00 0.42
N LYS A 123 -5.62 14.00 0.89
CA LYS A 123 -5.14 12.91 1.73
C LYS A 123 -5.55 11.57 1.15
N VAL A 124 -4.60 10.66 0.99
CA VAL A 124 -4.88 9.27 0.62
C VAL A 124 -4.61 8.39 1.83
N GLN A 125 -5.59 7.56 2.18
CA GLN A 125 -5.55 6.68 3.34
C GLN A 125 -5.31 5.24 2.89
N PHE A 126 -4.34 4.59 3.52
CA PHE A 126 -3.95 3.23 3.26
C PHE A 126 -4.08 2.37 4.50
N LEU A 127 -4.60 1.15 4.34
CA LEU A 127 -4.47 0.08 5.32
C LEU A 127 -3.29 -0.79 4.93
N VAL A 128 -2.25 -0.84 5.77
CA VAL A 128 -1.06 -1.67 5.53
C VAL A 128 -1.42 -3.13 5.72
N ALA A 129 -1.00 -3.99 4.79
CA ALA A 129 -1.15 -5.43 4.94
C ALA A 129 -0.35 -5.91 6.16
N LYS A 130 -1.00 -6.64 7.06
CA LYS A 130 -0.31 -7.24 8.23
C LYS A 130 0.81 -8.18 7.78
N ASP A 131 0.55 -8.91 6.69
CA ASP A 131 1.45 -9.85 6.02
C ASP A 131 1.22 -9.74 4.49
N ASN A 132 2.30 -9.65 3.72
CA ASN A 132 2.23 -9.55 2.26
C ASN A 132 1.88 -10.89 1.59
N VAL A 133 2.09 -12.03 2.27
CA VAL A 133 1.83 -13.38 1.71
C VAL A 133 0.37 -13.53 1.30
N ALA A 134 -0.55 -13.06 2.14
CA ALA A 134 -1.99 -13.13 1.84
C ALA A 134 -2.38 -12.27 0.63
N VAL A 135 -1.72 -11.13 0.45
CA VAL A 135 -1.96 -10.22 -0.67
C VAL A 135 -1.36 -10.79 -1.96
N GLU A 136 -0.19 -11.44 -1.89
CA GLU A 136 0.45 -12.12 -3.02
C GLU A 136 -0.45 -13.17 -3.66
N GLN A 137 -1.09 -14.01 -2.84
CA GLN A 137 -2.03 -15.01 -3.32
C GLN A 137 -3.23 -14.40 -4.06
N GLU A 138 -3.74 -13.26 -3.59
CA GLU A 138 -4.83 -12.54 -4.26
C GLU A 138 -4.39 -12.02 -5.64
N PHE A 139 -3.22 -11.38 -5.73
CA PHE A 139 -2.68 -10.88 -7.00
C PHE A 139 -2.39 -12.02 -8.00
N GLU A 140 -1.84 -13.14 -7.55
CA GLU A 140 -1.56 -14.29 -8.40
C GLU A 140 -2.84 -14.91 -8.97
N SER A 141 -3.89 -15.01 -8.15
CA SER A 141 -5.18 -15.59 -8.59
C SER A 141 -5.92 -14.74 -9.62
N GLN A 142 -5.82 -13.41 -9.53
CA GLN A 142 -6.40 -12.46 -10.49
C GLN A 142 -5.61 -12.41 -11.81
N GLY A 143 -4.29 -12.58 -11.75
CA GLY A 143 -3.44 -12.70 -12.94
C GLY A 143 -3.67 -14.01 -13.71
N ALA A 144 -3.96 -15.10 -13.01
CA ALA A 144 -4.24 -16.41 -13.62
C ALA A 144 -5.56 -16.41 -14.41
N THR A 145 -6.58 -15.71 -13.95
CA THR A 145 -7.91 -15.66 -14.60
C THR A 145 -7.93 -14.83 -15.89
N THR A 146 -7.00 -13.87 -16.04
CA THR A 146 -6.90 -13.02 -17.22
C THR A 146 -5.98 -13.58 -18.31
N ALA A 147 -5.06 -14.49 -17.98
CA ALA A 147 -4.14 -15.11 -18.93
C ALA A 147 -4.80 -16.17 -19.84
N ASP A 148 -5.87 -16.82 -19.39
CA ASP A 148 -6.54 -17.92 -20.11
C ASP A 148 -7.66 -17.48 -21.07
N SER A 149 -8.01 -16.19 -21.12
CA SER A 149 -9.11 -15.68 -21.95
C SER A 149 -8.67 -14.93 -23.23
N ALA A 150 -7.37 -14.77 -23.45
CA ALA A 150 -6.85 -14.14 -24.67
C ALA A 150 -6.25 -15.19 -25.62
N PRO A 151 -6.81 -15.44 -26.82
CA PRO A 151 -6.10 -16.21 -27.83
C PRO A 151 -4.81 -15.45 -28.19
N ARG A 152 -3.67 -15.99 -27.77
CA ARG A 152 -2.35 -15.47 -28.14
C ARG A 152 -2.14 -15.69 -29.63
N ALA A 153 -2.54 -14.71 -30.44
CA ALA A 153 -2.05 -14.59 -31.81
C ALA A 153 -0.56 -14.20 -31.75
N TYR A 154 0.31 -15.21 -31.72
CA TYR A 154 1.75 -15.03 -31.82
C TYR A 154 2.10 -14.65 -33.26
N THR A 155 2.07 -13.34 -33.58
CA THR A 155 2.64 -12.84 -34.82
C THR A 155 4.14 -12.61 -34.62
N SER A 156 4.95 -13.61 -34.99
CA SER A 156 6.39 -13.41 -35.14
C SER A 156 6.65 -12.46 -36.31
N ARG A 157 6.90 -11.18 -36.04
CA ARG A 157 7.50 -10.29 -37.04
C ARG A 157 8.59 -9.42 -36.45
N ASN A 158 9.72 -9.49 -37.15
CA ASN A 158 10.79 -8.52 -37.25
C ASN A 158 11.86 -8.50 -36.17
N SER A 159 12.76 -9.47 -36.31
CA SER A 159 14.19 -9.22 -36.39
C SER A 159 14.51 -8.06 -37.36
N GLN A 160 14.50 -6.82 -36.89
CA GLN A 160 15.25 -5.76 -37.54
C GLN A 160 16.33 -5.23 -36.59
N ARG A 161 17.57 -5.57 -36.98
CA ARG A 161 18.83 -5.12 -36.40
C ARG A 161 18.85 -3.60 -36.29
N LEU A 162 18.79 -3.06 -35.07
CA LEU A 162 19.28 -1.72 -34.79
C LEU A 162 20.80 -1.76 -34.79
N ARG A 163 21.41 -1.27 -35.88
CA ARG A 163 22.81 -0.85 -35.90
C ARG A 163 22.92 0.39 -35.00
N MET A 164 23.69 0.29 -33.92
CA MET A 164 24.08 1.48 -33.14
C MET A 164 25.20 2.22 -33.87
N PRO A 165 25.08 3.55 -34.09
CA PRO A 165 26.23 4.36 -34.39
C PRO A 165 26.98 4.73 -33.11
N THR A 166 28.27 4.40 -33.10
CA THR A 166 29.30 4.85 -32.17
C THR A 166 29.48 6.37 -32.20
N ALA A 167 29.81 6.91 -31.02
CA ALA A 167 30.50 8.18 -30.75
C ALA A 167 29.70 9.49 -30.69
N ALA A 168 29.61 10.07 -29.49
CA ALA A 168 29.90 11.48 -29.20
C ALA A 168 30.06 11.64 -27.67
N MET A 169 31.29 11.55 -27.15
CA MET A 169 32.16 12.68 -26.81
C MET A 169 31.65 13.50 -25.60
N TYR A 170 32.26 13.23 -24.43
CA TYR A 170 32.17 14.06 -23.25
C TYR A 170 32.67 15.49 -23.54
N LYS A 171 31.89 16.49 -23.14
CA LYS A 171 32.36 17.86 -22.95
C LYS A 171 32.05 18.29 -21.52
N LEU A 172 33.07 18.18 -20.68
CA LEU A 172 33.18 18.90 -19.42
C LEU A 172 33.48 20.37 -19.76
N CYS A 173 32.69 21.29 -19.20
CA CYS A 173 33.08 22.68 -19.04
C CYS A 173 32.66 23.14 -17.63
N ASN A 174 33.70 23.48 -16.86
CA ASN A 174 33.84 24.33 -15.67
C ASN A 174 32.59 24.74 -14.89
#